data_AF-A0A1S2YDI8-F1
#
_entry.id   AF-A0A1S2YDI8-F1
#
_cell.length_a   1.000
_cell.length_b   1.000
_cell.length_c   1.000
_cell.angle_alpha   90.00
_cell.angle_beta   90.00
_cell.angle_gamma   90.00
#
_symmetry.space_group_name_H-M   'P 1'
#
loop_
_entity.id
_entity.type
_entity.pdbx_description
1 polymer ?
#
loop_
_entity_poly.entity_id
_entity_poly.type
_entity_poly.pdbx_seq_one_letter_code
_entity_poly.pdbx_strand_id
1 'polypeptide(L)'
;MDKGNTLILSFHVATAPSTKRNRLPARAKAQAHQLQEIRVCTNRTCRRQGSFQTLETLSGIAPPNVAVKSCGCLGRCGSGPNLVGLPDGIMVGHCGTAARCLEVMISLFGVGDNSKSSLDALALRKRADLEFEKRNFTEAELLLSQAIDLKPFGGIHVTFKCRSLVRLELGNYSGALQDAKEALILAPGYTEAYICQGDAFLALNIFDLAEHSYLASLDIDPSIRHSKSFKARITRLQEKLACVNTS
;
A
#
# COMPACT_ATOMS: atom_id res chain seq x y z
N MET A 1 -56.40 -52.30 -11.97
CA MET A 1 -57.24 -52.12 -10.76
C MET A 1 -56.27 -51.89 -9.61
N ASP A 2 -55.99 -50.61 -9.35
CA ASP A 2 -56.47 -49.85 -8.18
C ASP A 2 -55.59 -50.14 -6.94
N LYS A 3 -55.06 -49.19 -6.16
CA LYS A 3 -54.96 -47.72 -6.17
C LYS A 3 -53.88 -47.40 -5.14
N GLY A 4 -52.80 -46.71 -5.55
CA GLY A 4 -51.78 -46.19 -4.64
C GLY A 4 -52.26 -44.87 -4.03
N ASN A 5 -52.51 -44.88 -2.73
CA ASN A 5 -52.96 -43.72 -1.95
C ASN A 5 -51.72 -42.94 -1.46
N THR A 6 -51.54 -41.68 -1.88
CA THR A 6 -50.56 -40.79 -1.25
C THR A 6 -51.10 -39.36 -1.25
N LEU A 7 -51.13 -38.80 -0.04
CA LEU A 7 -51.65 -37.50 0.36
C LEU A 7 -51.02 -36.33 -0.40
N ILE A 8 -51.86 -35.44 -0.94
CA ILE A 8 -51.46 -34.15 -1.51
C ILE A 8 -51.56 -33.10 -0.39
N LEU A 9 -50.41 -32.60 0.08
CA LEU A 9 -50.30 -31.42 0.94
C LEU A 9 -50.04 -30.20 0.04
N SER A 10 -51.06 -29.34 -0.09
CA SER A 10 -51.00 -28.08 -0.81
C SER A 10 -50.20 -27.04 -0.03
N PHE A 11 -49.00 -26.69 -0.49
CA PHE A 11 -48.29 -25.47 -0.08
C PHE A 11 -48.31 -24.46 -1.22
N HIS A 12 -48.96 -23.31 -0.99
CA HIS A 12 -48.91 -22.16 -1.87
C HIS A 12 -47.49 -21.57 -1.88
N VAL A 13 -46.83 -21.60 -3.04
CA VAL A 13 -45.54 -20.93 -3.28
C VAL A 13 -45.81 -19.46 -3.61
N ALA A 14 -45.41 -18.58 -2.71
CA ALA A 14 -45.32 -17.14 -2.99
C ALA A 14 -44.14 -16.89 -3.93
N THR A 15 -44.40 -16.32 -5.10
CA THR A 15 -43.39 -15.93 -6.09
C THR A 15 -42.65 -14.67 -5.64
N ALA A 16 -41.32 -14.77 -5.45
CA ALA A 16 -40.45 -13.63 -5.17
C ALA A 16 -40.16 -12.81 -6.45
N PRO A 17 -39.97 -11.48 -6.37
CA PRO A 17 -39.68 -10.65 -7.53
C PRO A 17 -38.24 -10.82 -8.02
N SER A 18 -38.08 -10.91 -9.35
CA SER A 18 -36.79 -11.08 -10.01
C SER A 18 -35.91 -9.84 -9.83
N THR A 19 -34.78 -9.97 -9.14
CA THR A 19 -33.74 -8.93 -9.12
C THR A 19 -32.87 -9.09 -10.35
N LYS A 20 -32.91 -8.09 -11.25
CA LYS A 20 -31.98 -7.98 -12.38
C LYS A 20 -30.55 -7.93 -11.84
N ARG A 21 -29.83 -9.05 -11.91
CA ARG A 21 -28.37 -9.08 -11.73
C ARG A 21 -27.75 -8.25 -12.84
N ASN A 22 -27.38 -7.00 -12.54
CA ASN A 22 -26.54 -6.19 -13.41
C ASN A 22 -25.22 -6.92 -13.64
N ARG A 23 -25.10 -7.61 -14.77
CA ARG A 23 -23.82 -8.14 -15.25
C ARG A 23 -22.95 -6.94 -15.62
N LEU A 24 -21.86 -6.75 -14.87
CA LEU A 24 -20.80 -5.83 -15.29
C LEU A 24 -20.28 -6.26 -16.68
N PRO A 25 -20.09 -5.32 -17.61
CA PRO A 25 -19.74 -5.63 -18.99
C PRO A 25 -18.36 -6.31 -19.08
N ALA A 26 -18.20 -7.17 -20.08
CA ALA A 26 -17.07 -8.07 -20.32
C ALA A 26 -15.67 -7.41 -20.43
N ARG A 27 -15.60 -6.07 -20.37
CA ARG A 27 -14.36 -5.28 -20.37
C ARG A 27 -13.56 -5.44 -19.06
N ALA A 28 -14.22 -5.80 -17.95
CA ALA A 28 -13.59 -5.96 -16.63
C ALA A 28 -12.59 -7.13 -16.53
N LYS A 29 -12.62 -8.09 -17.47
CA LYS A 29 -11.71 -9.25 -17.45
C LYS A 29 -10.35 -9.01 -18.14
N ALA A 30 -10.20 -7.92 -18.91
CA ALA A 30 -8.99 -7.64 -19.69
C ALA A 30 -7.94 -6.75 -18.97
N GLN A 31 -8.25 -6.23 -17.77
CA GLN A 31 -7.45 -5.23 -17.05
C GLN A 31 -6.43 -5.80 -16.05
N ALA A 32 -6.25 -7.12 -15.98
CA ALA A 32 -5.49 -7.80 -14.92
C ALA A 32 -3.99 -7.46 -14.83
N HIS A 33 -3.44 -6.61 -15.71
CA HIS A 33 -2.03 -6.20 -15.70
C HIS A 33 -1.79 -4.69 -15.87
N GLN A 34 -2.82 -3.86 -15.86
CA GLN A 34 -2.64 -2.41 -16.00
C GLN A 34 -2.45 -1.78 -14.62
N LEU A 35 -1.32 -1.11 -14.40
CA LEU A 35 -1.10 -0.30 -13.20
C LEU A 35 -2.26 0.70 -13.08
N GLN A 36 -2.98 0.62 -11.98
CA GLN A 36 -4.11 1.49 -11.70
C GLN A 36 -3.62 2.76 -11.02
N GLU A 37 -4.28 3.88 -11.24
CA GLU A 37 -3.85 5.16 -10.66
C GLU A 37 -5.04 5.93 -10.09
N ILE A 38 -4.89 6.45 -8.87
CA ILE A 38 -5.76 7.47 -8.29
C ILE A 38 -5.03 8.81 -8.31
N ARG A 39 -5.65 9.83 -8.89
CA ARG A 39 -5.17 11.20 -8.77
C ARG A 39 -6.05 12.01 -7.83
N VAL A 40 -5.45 12.59 -6.80
CA VAL A 40 -6.11 13.43 -5.80
C VAL A 40 -5.90 14.90 -6.15
N CYS A 41 -6.98 15.65 -6.31
CA CYS A 41 -6.91 17.09 -6.54
C CYS A 41 -6.37 17.79 -5.29
N THR A 42 -5.23 18.48 -5.42
CA THR A 42 -4.60 19.24 -4.33
C THR A 42 -4.68 20.76 -4.51
N ASN A 43 -5.53 21.23 -5.44
CA ASN A 43 -5.75 22.66 -5.67
C ASN A 43 -6.48 23.34 -4.49
N ARG A 44 -6.45 24.68 -4.44
CA ARG A 44 -6.87 25.55 -3.30
C ARG A 44 -8.14 25.08 -2.58
N THR A 45 -9.23 24.82 -3.30
CA THR A 45 -10.52 24.43 -2.71
C THR A 45 -10.47 23.03 -2.08
N CYS A 46 -9.93 22.04 -2.79
CA CYS A 46 -9.79 20.67 -2.26
C CYS A 46 -8.81 20.63 -1.08
N ARG A 47 -7.73 21.44 -1.13
CA ARG A 47 -6.78 21.57 -0.02
C ARG A 47 -7.45 22.09 1.25
N ARG A 48 -8.31 23.10 1.15
CA ARG A 48 -9.10 23.62 2.29
C ARG A 48 -10.07 22.58 2.87
N GLN A 49 -10.42 21.55 2.09
CA GLN A 49 -11.32 20.46 2.46
C GLN A 49 -10.57 19.17 2.84
N GLY A 50 -9.25 19.25 3.09
CA GLY A 50 -8.48 18.12 3.60
C GLY A 50 -7.89 17.17 2.55
N SER A 51 -7.70 17.61 1.30
CA SER A 51 -7.20 16.73 0.23
C SER A 51 -5.81 16.13 0.48
N PHE A 52 -4.99 16.72 1.35
CA PHE A 52 -3.70 16.15 1.74
C PHE A 52 -3.86 14.96 2.67
N GLN A 53 -4.79 15.03 3.62
CA GLN A 53 -5.16 13.90 4.45
C GLN A 53 -5.76 12.78 3.59
N THR A 54 -6.60 13.12 2.61
CA THR A 54 -7.13 12.17 1.63
C THR A 54 -6.02 11.48 0.84
N LEU A 55 -5.06 12.25 0.32
CA LEU A 55 -3.91 11.74 -0.40
C LEU A 55 -3.10 10.78 0.47
N GLU A 56 -2.77 11.19 1.69
CA GLU A 56 -2.03 10.38 2.66
C GLU A 56 -2.76 9.09 3.02
N THR A 57 -4.07 9.16 3.30
CA THR A 57 -4.89 7.99 3.61
C THR A 57 -4.91 7.03 2.43
N LEU A 58 -5.24 7.50 1.23
CA LEU A 58 -5.29 6.66 0.03
C LEU A 58 -3.95 6.00 -0.26
N SER A 59 -2.84 6.74 -0.21
CA SER A 59 -1.49 6.17 -0.35
C SER A 59 -1.20 5.12 0.72
N GLY A 60 -1.66 5.37 1.95
CA GLY A 60 -1.46 4.47 3.08
C GLY A 60 -2.20 3.13 2.97
N ILE A 61 -3.36 3.11 2.31
CA ILE A 61 -4.17 1.89 2.12
C ILE A 61 -4.09 1.32 0.70
N ALA A 62 -3.28 1.90 -0.20
CA ALA A 62 -3.19 1.45 -1.57
C ALA A 62 -2.45 0.10 -1.69
N PRO A 63 -2.99 -0.87 -2.46
CA PRO A 63 -2.25 -2.07 -2.80
C PRO A 63 -1.07 -1.74 -3.75
N PRO A 64 -0.06 -2.62 -3.85
CA PRO A 64 1.14 -2.40 -4.68
C PRO A 64 0.87 -2.03 -6.15
N ASN A 65 -0.26 -2.46 -6.70
CA ASN A 65 -0.64 -2.21 -8.10
C ASN A 65 -1.47 -0.93 -8.31
N VAL A 66 -1.71 -0.14 -7.26
CA VAL A 66 -2.46 1.12 -7.31
C VAL A 66 -1.53 2.26 -6.92
N ALA A 67 -1.17 3.10 -7.89
CA ALA A 67 -0.43 4.33 -7.63
C ALA A 67 -1.39 5.44 -7.16
N VAL A 68 -1.01 6.17 -6.10
CA VAL A 68 -1.77 7.34 -5.63
C VAL A 68 -0.89 8.58 -5.79
N LYS A 69 -1.36 9.54 -6.60
CA LYS A 69 -0.61 10.75 -6.94
C LYS A 69 -1.43 11.99 -6.71
N SER A 70 -0.75 13.12 -6.45
CA SER A 70 -1.40 14.42 -6.47
C SER A 70 -1.59 14.92 -7.91
N CYS A 71 -2.57 15.79 -8.12
CA CYS A 71 -2.79 16.44 -9.41
C CYS A 71 -3.36 17.86 -9.24
N GLY A 72 -3.40 18.59 -10.36
CA GLY A 72 -4.01 19.91 -10.45
C GLY A 72 -5.53 19.91 -10.27
N CYS A 73 -6.17 21.01 -10.67
CA CYS A 73 -7.62 21.13 -10.56
C CYS A 73 -8.35 20.09 -11.40
N LEU A 74 -9.22 19.28 -10.79
CA LEU A 74 -10.13 18.38 -11.49
C LEU A 74 -11.49 19.01 -11.81
N GLY A 75 -11.63 20.32 -11.60
CA GLY A 75 -12.92 21.01 -11.66
C GLY A 75 -13.85 20.61 -10.50
N ARG A 76 -15.16 20.79 -10.68
CA ARG A 76 -16.21 20.46 -9.68
C ARG A 76 -15.97 21.12 -8.32
N CYS A 77 -15.73 22.44 -8.35
CA CYS A 77 -15.59 23.25 -7.15
C CYS A 77 -16.81 23.11 -6.24
N GLY A 78 -16.59 23.04 -4.92
CA GLY A 78 -17.66 22.87 -3.94
C GLY A 78 -17.95 21.43 -3.53
N SER A 79 -17.32 20.43 -4.15
CA SER A 79 -17.52 19.01 -3.83
C SER A 79 -16.24 18.26 -3.47
N GLY A 80 -15.19 18.94 -3.00
CA GLY A 80 -13.90 18.32 -2.74
C GLY A 80 -13.81 17.51 -1.43
N PRO A 81 -12.68 16.81 -1.20
CA PRO A 81 -11.61 16.51 -2.15
C PRO A 81 -12.10 15.68 -3.35
N ASN A 82 -11.70 16.12 -4.55
CA ASN A 82 -12.04 15.45 -5.81
C ASN A 82 -10.90 14.52 -6.24
N LEU A 83 -11.26 13.37 -6.80
CA LEU A 83 -10.35 12.33 -7.28
C LEU A 83 -10.73 11.91 -8.70
N VAL A 84 -9.79 11.31 -9.40
CA VAL A 84 -10.06 10.51 -10.60
C VAL A 84 -9.34 9.17 -10.52
N GLY A 85 -10.08 8.09 -10.78
CA GLY A 85 -9.55 6.74 -10.95
C GLY A 85 -9.26 6.44 -12.41
N LEU A 86 -8.04 6.02 -12.72
CA LEU A 86 -7.53 5.68 -14.05
C LEU A 86 -7.31 4.16 -14.16
N PRO A 87 -7.43 3.57 -15.37
CA PRO A 87 -7.53 4.22 -16.68
C PRO A 87 -8.93 4.71 -17.08
N ASP A 88 -9.99 4.30 -16.38
CA ASP A 88 -11.38 4.53 -16.80
C ASP A 88 -11.88 5.99 -16.63
N GLY A 89 -11.10 6.86 -15.99
CA GLY A 89 -11.44 8.27 -15.81
C GLY A 89 -12.61 8.50 -14.85
N ILE A 90 -12.81 7.61 -13.89
CA ILE A 90 -13.94 7.64 -12.96
C ILE A 90 -13.75 8.79 -11.97
N MET A 91 -14.59 9.81 -12.06
CA MET A 91 -14.56 10.98 -11.19
C MET A 91 -15.26 10.70 -9.87
N VAL A 92 -14.59 11.01 -8.76
CA VAL A 92 -15.14 10.89 -7.40
C VAL A 92 -15.04 12.25 -6.71
N GLY A 93 -16.14 12.73 -6.13
CA GLY A 93 -16.16 13.88 -5.23
C GLY A 93 -16.34 13.48 -3.78
N HIS A 94 -16.23 14.46 -2.89
CA HIS A 94 -16.50 14.36 -1.45
C HIS A 94 -15.66 13.31 -0.72
N CYS A 95 -14.42 13.08 -1.16
CA CYS A 95 -13.53 12.12 -0.52
C CYS A 95 -12.70 12.76 0.60
N GLY A 96 -13.37 13.25 1.65
CA GLY A 96 -12.71 13.96 2.77
C GLY A 96 -12.43 13.12 4.02
N THR A 97 -12.99 11.91 4.10
CA THR A 97 -12.90 11.06 5.29
C THR A 97 -12.18 9.75 4.97
N ALA A 98 -11.57 9.14 5.99
CA ALA A 98 -10.88 7.86 5.84
C ALA A 98 -11.83 6.73 5.40
N ALA A 99 -13.06 6.71 5.93
CA ALA A 99 -14.11 5.78 5.50
C ALA A 99 -14.42 5.94 4.00
N ARG A 100 -14.54 7.19 3.52
CA ARG A 100 -14.78 7.43 2.11
C ARG A 100 -13.60 7.04 1.23
N CYS A 101 -12.35 7.25 1.69
CA CYS A 101 -11.16 6.78 0.98
C CYS A 101 -11.17 5.26 0.79
N LEU A 102 -11.53 4.53 1.85
CA LEU A 102 -11.66 3.08 1.82
C LEU A 102 -12.77 2.62 0.87
N GLU A 103 -13.96 3.23 0.94
CA GLU A 103 -15.06 2.94 0.00
C GLU A 103 -14.65 3.15 -1.46
N VAL A 104 -13.93 4.23 -1.74
CA VAL A 104 -13.41 4.53 -3.08
C VAL A 104 -12.42 3.45 -3.52
N MET A 105 -11.51 3.04 -2.65
CA MET A 105 -10.53 1.99 -2.95
C MET A 105 -11.22 0.67 -3.31
N ILE A 106 -12.23 0.27 -2.52
CA ILE A 106 -13.02 -0.94 -2.77
C ILE A 106 -13.81 -0.81 -4.07
N SER A 107 -14.48 0.33 -4.27
CA SER A 107 -15.34 0.55 -5.45
C SER A 107 -14.56 0.61 -6.76
N LEU A 108 -13.35 1.17 -6.77
CA LEU A 108 -12.56 1.33 -7.98
C LEU A 108 -11.76 0.06 -8.32
N PHE A 109 -11.30 -0.68 -7.31
CA PHE A 109 -10.31 -1.75 -7.52
C PHE A 109 -10.76 -3.13 -7.05
N GLY A 110 -12.01 -3.29 -6.60
CA GLY A 110 -12.61 -4.60 -6.31
C GLY A 110 -11.94 -5.33 -5.15
N VAL A 111 -11.43 -4.58 -4.18
CA VAL A 111 -10.70 -5.11 -3.04
C VAL A 111 -11.67 -5.69 -2.00
N GLY A 112 -11.44 -6.93 -1.55
CA GLY A 112 -12.34 -7.71 -0.69
C GLY A 112 -12.61 -7.16 0.72
N ASP A 113 -13.61 -7.76 1.38
CA ASP A 113 -14.39 -7.32 2.56
C ASP A 113 -13.63 -7.09 3.89
N ASN A 114 -12.29 -7.18 3.90
CA ASN A 114 -11.48 -6.87 5.10
C ASN A 114 -11.27 -5.36 5.30
N SER A 115 -12.30 -4.57 4.99
CA SER A 115 -12.22 -3.12 4.76
C SER A 115 -11.68 -2.33 5.97
N LYS A 116 -12.14 -2.64 7.19
CA LYS A 116 -11.69 -1.95 8.42
C LYS A 116 -10.23 -2.24 8.77
N SER A 117 -9.75 -3.46 8.48
CA SER A 117 -8.39 -3.88 8.82
C SER A 117 -7.30 -2.98 8.23
N SER A 118 -7.55 -2.37 7.07
CA SER A 118 -6.56 -1.53 6.39
C SER A 118 -6.46 -0.13 6.97
N LEU A 119 -7.56 0.42 7.48
CA LEU A 119 -7.52 1.68 8.23
C LEU A 119 -6.89 1.48 9.61
N ASP A 120 -7.19 0.37 10.28
CA ASP A 120 -6.59 0.02 11.57
C ASP A 120 -5.08 -0.23 11.42
N ALA A 121 -4.67 -0.95 10.38
CA ALA A 121 -3.25 -1.16 10.05
C ALA A 121 -2.54 0.16 9.73
N LEU A 122 -3.19 1.08 8.99
CA LEU A 122 -2.65 2.42 8.75
C LEU A 122 -2.51 3.20 10.06
N ALA A 123 -3.49 3.14 10.96
CA ALA A 123 -3.43 3.82 12.24
C ALA A 123 -2.27 3.28 13.13
N LEU A 124 -2.08 1.96 13.16
CA LEU A 124 -0.96 1.33 13.85
C LEU A 124 0.38 1.75 13.24
N ARG A 125 0.50 1.82 11.91
CA ARG A 125 1.73 2.29 11.25
C ARG A 125 2.03 3.75 11.60
N LYS A 126 1.02 4.64 11.56
CA LYS A 126 1.21 6.04 11.98
C LYS A 126 1.65 6.16 13.44
N ARG A 127 1.11 5.33 14.34
CA ARG A 127 1.57 5.27 15.73
C ARG A 127 3.01 4.77 15.83
N ALA A 128 3.38 3.76 15.04
CA ALA A 128 4.75 3.26 15.00
C ALA A 128 5.73 4.33 14.52
N ASP A 129 5.35 5.14 13.53
CA ASP A 129 6.18 6.26 13.06
C ASP A 129 6.42 7.28 14.20
N LEU A 130 5.41 7.59 15.01
CA LEU A 130 5.57 8.46 16.19
C LEU A 130 6.48 7.85 17.25
N GLU A 131 6.39 6.53 17.49
CA GLU A 131 7.30 5.85 18.44
C GLU A 131 8.72 5.77 17.88
N PHE A 132 8.89 5.63 16.56
CA PHE A 132 10.19 5.71 15.91
C PHE A 132 10.84 7.09 16.10
N GLU A 133 10.08 8.18 15.95
CA GLU A 133 10.55 9.54 16.22
C GLU A 133 11.00 9.73 17.68
N LYS A 134 10.32 9.06 18.62
CA LYS A 134 10.70 9.03 20.04
C LYS A 134 11.88 8.09 20.34
N ARG A 135 12.41 7.38 19.35
CA ARG A 135 13.43 6.33 19.47
C ARG A 135 12.97 5.10 20.29
N ASN A 136 11.66 4.92 20.46
CA ASN A 136 11.06 3.76 21.10
C ASN A 136 10.92 2.62 20.09
N PHE A 137 12.05 2.09 19.61
CA PHE A 137 12.07 1.14 18.50
C PHE A 137 11.37 -0.19 18.80
N THR A 138 11.39 -0.64 20.05
CA THR A 138 10.69 -1.86 20.48
C THR A 138 9.17 -1.75 20.35
N GLU A 139 8.60 -0.63 20.79
CA GLU A 139 7.16 -0.37 20.64
C GLU A 139 6.79 -0.16 19.16
N ALA A 140 7.65 0.53 18.40
CA ALA A 140 7.44 0.68 16.96
C ALA A 140 7.41 -0.68 16.23
N GLU A 141 8.31 -1.62 16.56
CA GLU A 141 8.32 -2.97 15.98
C GLU A 141 7.04 -3.74 16.33
N LEU A 142 6.58 -3.63 17.59
CA LEU A 142 5.35 -4.27 18.06
C LEU A 142 4.13 -3.77 17.27
N LEU A 143 3.97 -2.45 17.15
CA LEU A 143 2.85 -1.83 16.44
C LEU A 143 2.85 -2.20 14.95
N LEU A 144 4.02 -2.26 14.31
CA LEU A 144 4.13 -2.68 12.91
C LEU A 144 3.82 -4.16 12.72
N SER A 145 4.20 -5.00 13.67
CA SER A 145 3.85 -6.43 13.65
C SER A 145 2.35 -6.64 13.78
N GLN A 146 1.70 -5.93 14.72
CA GLN A 146 0.23 -5.91 14.83
C GLN A 146 -0.43 -5.43 13.53
N ALA A 147 0.13 -4.41 12.87
CA ALA A 147 -0.40 -3.91 11.60
C ALA A 147 -0.32 -4.95 10.46
N ILE A 148 0.73 -5.79 10.46
CA ILE A 148 0.89 -6.90 9.51
C ILE A 148 -0.12 -8.02 9.81
N ASP A 149 -0.33 -8.35 11.08
CA ASP A 149 -1.24 -9.41 11.52
C ASP A 149 -2.71 -9.14 11.17
N LEU A 150 -3.09 -7.86 11.03
CA LEU A 150 -4.41 -7.46 10.52
C LEU A 150 -4.66 -7.86 9.06
N LYS A 151 -3.62 -8.27 8.32
CA LYS A 151 -3.67 -8.66 6.90
C LYS A 151 -4.43 -7.62 6.06
N PRO A 152 -3.98 -6.35 6.08
CA PRO A 152 -4.60 -5.32 5.26
C PRO A 152 -4.40 -5.66 3.79
N PHE A 153 -5.39 -5.32 2.96
CA PHE A 153 -5.31 -5.59 1.52
C PHE A 153 -4.27 -4.70 0.82
N GLY A 154 -3.90 -3.58 1.44
CA GLY A 154 -3.03 -2.56 0.88
C GLY A 154 -2.11 -1.96 1.92
N GLY A 155 -1.06 -1.27 1.46
CA GLY A 155 -0.03 -0.69 2.31
C GLY A 155 0.88 -1.71 3.03
N ILE A 156 0.68 -3.02 2.85
CA ILE A 156 1.45 -4.04 3.57
C ILE A 156 2.95 -4.01 3.24
N HIS A 157 3.32 -3.79 1.97
CA HIS A 157 4.71 -3.59 1.55
C HIS A 157 5.37 -2.37 2.23
N VAL A 158 4.59 -1.31 2.48
CA VAL A 158 5.05 -0.14 3.24
C VAL A 158 5.29 -0.49 4.70
N THR A 159 4.40 -1.30 5.31
CA THR A 159 4.55 -1.74 6.71
C THR A 159 5.79 -2.60 6.90
N PHE A 160 6.06 -3.54 5.98
CA PHE A 160 7.31 -4.31 5.97
C PHE A 160 8.53 -3.40 5.83
N LYS A 161 8.50 -2.43 4.90
CA LYS A 161 9.58 -1.44 4.77
C LYS A 161 9.81 -0.68 6.08
N CYS A 162 8.76 -0.20 6.74
CA CYS A 162 8.89 0.50 8.02
C CYS A 162 9.47 -0.42 9.11
N ARG A 163 9.01 -1.68 9.19
CA ARG A 163 9.53 -2.62 10.19
C ARG A 163 10.98 -3.00 9.93
N SER A 164 11.38 -3.10 8.66
CA SER A 164 12.78 -3.25 8.28
C SER A 164 13.64 -2.11 8.81
N LEU A 165 13.19 -0.86 8.67
CA LEU A 165 13.92 0.30 9.20
C LEU A 165 14.03 0.26 10.73
N VAL A 166 12.93 -0.07 11.43
CA VAL A 166 12.94 -0.24 12.89
C VAL A 166 13.92 -1.34 13.33
N ARG A 167 13.92 -2.47 12.62
CA ARG A 167 14.81 -3.61 12.92
C ARG A 167 16.28 -3.30 12.66
N LEU A 168 16.60 -2.45 11.69
CA LEU A 168 17.96 -1.93 11.50
C LEU A 168 18.42 -1.15 12.75
N GLU A 169 17.56 -0.27 13.28
CA GLU A 169 17.87 0.50 14.50
C GLU A 169 18.01 -0.39 15.75
N LEU A 170 17.27 -1.50 15.81
CA LEU A 170 17.38 -2.51 16.87
C LEU A 170 18.58 -3.45 16.72
N GLY A 171 19.35 -3.36 15.63
CA GLY A 171 20.46 -4.29 15.33
C GLY A 171 20.01 -5.67 14.81
N ASN A 172 18.70 -5.88 14.59
CA ASN A 172 18.15 -7.11 14.04
C ASN A 172 18.24 -7.11 12.51
N TYR A 173 19.46 -7.17 11.99
CA TYR A 173 19.72 -7.02 10.55
C TYR A 173 19.16 -8.17 9.70
N SER A 174 19.13 -9.39 10.24
CA SER A 174 18.52 -10.54 9.54
C SER A 174 17.00 -10.39 9.43
N GLY A 175 16.33 -9.93 10.50
CA GLY A 175 14.91 -9.62 10.49
C GLY A 175 14.57 -8.44 9.57
N ALA A 176 15.43 -7.43 9.53
CA ALA A 176 15.30 -6.31 8.58
C ALA A 176 15.39 -6.81 7.13
N LEU A 177 16.39 -7.64 6.83
CA LEU A 177 16.55 -8.23 5.49
C LEU A 177 15.34 -9.07 5.09
N GLN A 178 14.76 -9.84 6.01
CA GLN A 178 13.54 -10.60 5.73
C GLN A 178 12.38 -9.67 5.39
N ASP A 179 12.15 -8.61 6.18
CA ASP A 179 11.07 -7.67 5.91
C ASP A 179 11.26 -6.93 4.58
N ALA A 180 12.49 -6.54 4.23
CA ALA A 180 12.79 -5.95 2.93
C ALA A 180 12.45 -6.92 1.78
N LYS A 181 12.75 -8.22 1.93
CA LYS A 181 12.38 -9.24 0.95
C LYS A 181 10.86 -9.42 0.82
N GLU A 182 10.14 -9.49 1.95
CA GLU A 182 8.67 -9.56 1.92
C GLU A 182 8.04 -8.35 1.22
N ALA A 183 8.58 -7.15 1.47
CA ALA A 183 8.13 -5.95 0.78
C ALA A 183 8.35 -6.03 -0.74
N LEU A 184 9.48 -6.60 -1.19
CA LEU A 184 9.80 -6.78 -2.61
C LEU A 184 8.99 -7.90 -3.28
N ILE A 185 8.64 -8.97 -2.54
CA ILE A 185 7.72 -10.01 -3.03
C ILE A 185 6.36 -9.38 -3.36
N LEU A 186 5.87 -8.49 -2.48
CA LEU A 186 4.60 -7.81 -2.64
C LEU A 186 4.64 -6.69 -3.68
N ALA A 187 5.76 -5.95 -3.74
CA ALA A 187 5.95 -4.81 -4.60
C ALA A 187 7.36 -4.84 -5.23
N PRO A 188 7.57 -5.59 -6.33
CA PRO A 188 8.89 -5.75 -6.95
C PRO A 188 9.51 -4.44 -7.46
N GLY A 189 8.68 -3.43 -7.76
CA GLY A 189 9.12 -2.10 -8.18
C GLY A 189 9.26 -1.09 -7.04
N TYR A 190 9.35 -1.53 -5.78
CA TYR A 190 9.36 -0.63 -4.63
C TYR A 190 10.78 -0.21 -4.23
N THR A 191 11.19 0.96 -4.71
CA THR A 191 12.53 1.56 -4.50
C THR A 191 12.99 1.51 -3.05
N GLU A 192 12.14 1.92 -2.10
CA GLU A 192 12.51 2.00 -0.69
C GLU A 192 12.77 0.64 -0.05
N ALA A 193 12.18 -0.44 -0.56
CA ALA A 193 12.45 -1.79 -0.07
C ALA A 193 13.84 -2.26 -0.48
N TYR A 194 14.29 -1.95 -1.71
CA TYR A 194 15.67 -2.18 -2.13
C TYR A 194 16.68 -1.36 -1.31
N ILE A 195 16.35 -0.12 -0.95
CA ILE A 195 17.19 0.69 -0.05
C ILE A 195 17.32 0.00 1.32
N CYS A 196 16.21 -0.49 1.89
CA CYS A 196 16.24 -1.20 3.17
C CYS A 196 17.01 -2.53 3.09
N GLN A 197 16.88 -3.25 1.97
CA GLN A 197 17.64 -4.46 1.68
C GLN A 197 19.15 -4.17 1.64
N GLY A 198 19.56 -3.10 0.95
CA GLY A 198 20.94 -2.65 0.89
C GLY A 198 21.48 -2.24 2.26
N ASP A 199 20.69 -1.49 3.03
CA ASP A 199 21.05 -1.09 4.40
C ASP A 199 21.25 -2.32 5.31
N ALA A 200 20.41 -3.35 5.18
CA ALA A 200 20.53 -4.60 5.93
C ALA A 200 21.77 -5.42 5.52
N PHE A 201 22.05 -5.54 4.23
CA PHE A 201 23.28 -6.19 3.76
C PHE A 201 24.54 -5.44 4.19
N LEU A 202 24.53 -4.11 4.14
CA LEU A 202 25.64 -3.27 4.61
C LEU A 202 25.90 -3.44 6.12
N ALA A 203 24.84 -3.60 6.91
CA ALA A 203 24.93 -3.87 8.34
C ALA A 203 25.45 -5.29 8.64
N LEU A 204 25.11 -6.26 7.79
CA LEU A 204 25.64 -7.63 7.83
C LEU A 204 27.05 -7.78 7.22
N ASN A 205 27.67 -6.68 6.76
CA ASN A 205 28.96 -6.66 6.07
C ASN A 205 29.00 -7.48 4.77
N ILE A 206 27.87 -7.63 4.08
CA ILE A 206 27.77 -8.31 2.78
C ILE A 206 27.72 -7.23 1.69
N PHE A 207 28.89 -6.67 1.36
CA PHE A 207 28.98 -5.43 0.59
C PHE A 207 28.54 -5.56 -0.87
N ASP A 208 28.85 -6.67 -1.54
CA ASP A 208 28.47 -6.90 -2.94
C ASP A 208 26.94 -6.90 -3.11
N LEU A 209 26.22 -7.55 -2.19
CA LEU A 209 24.76 -7.59 -2.21
C LEU A 209 24.14 -6.25 -1.79
N ALA A 210 24.83 -5.48 -0.93
CA ALA A 210 24.41 -4.13 -0.60
C ALA A 210 24.50 -3.20 -1.81
N GLU A 211 25.61 -3.23 -2.55
CA GLU A 211 25.79 -2.49 -3.79
C GLU A 211 24.73 -2.85 -4.82
N HIS A 212 24.51 -4.15 -5.05
CA HIS A 212 23.51 -4.62 -6.00
C HIS A 212 22.10 -4.13 -5.63
N SER A 213 21.75 -4.15 -4.35
CA SER A 213 20.44 -3.65 -3.88
C SER A 213 20.30 -2.14 -4.10
N TYR A 214 21.35 -1.35 -3.83
CA TYR A 214 21.33 0.08 -4.11
C TYR A 214 21.27 0.41 -5.60
N LEU A 215 21.94 -0.35 -6.46
CA LEU A 215 21.85 -0.20 -7.92
C LEU A 215 20.44 -0.53 -8.42
N ALA A 216 19.82 -1.61 -7.93
CA ALA A 216 18.43 -1.93 -8.27
C ALA A 216 17.46 -0.79 -7.89
N SER A 217 17.67 -0.13 -6.75
CA SER A 217 16.85 1.04 -6.38
C SER A 217 17.04 2.23 -7.34
N LEU A 218 18.26 2.43 -7.87
CA LEU A 218 18.56 3.47 -8.85
C LEU A 218 18.00 3.17 -10.24
N ASP A 219 17.92 1.90 -10.62
CA ASP A 219 17.34 1.49 -11.90
C ASP A 219 15.82 1.77 -11.93
N ILE A 220 15.16 1.64 -10.77
CA ILE A 220 13.73 1.94 -10.61
C ILE A 220 13.47 3.44 -10.51
N ASP A 221 14.20 4.14 -9.64
CA ASP A 221 14.09 5.59 -9.49
C ASP A 221 15.48 6.25 -9.53
N PRO A 222 15.94 6.69 -10.72
CA PRO A 222 17.23 7.36 -10.85
C PRO A 222 17.35 8.67 -10.06
N SER A 223 16.23 9.29 -9.68
CA SER A 223 16.23 10.59 -9.00
C SER A 223 16.78 10.51 -7.57
N ILE A 224 16.70 9.35 -6.91
CA ILE A 224 17.21 9.16 -5.55
C ILE A 224 18.72 9.38 -5.45
N ARG A 225 19.47 9.22 -6.55
CA ARG A 225 20.92 9.47 -6.65
C ARG A 225 21.31 10.84 -6.10
N HIS A 226 20.45 11.83 -6.30
CA HIS A 226 20.74 13.20 -5.90
C HIS A 226 20.36 13.49 -4.44
N SER A 227 19.61 12.61 -3.79
CA SER A 227 19.21 12.78 -2.39
C SER A 227 20.41 12.69 -1.45
N LYS A 228 20.41 13.54 -0.41
CA LYS A 228 21.47 13.55 0.61
C LYS A 228 21.56 12.21 1.36
N SER A 229 20.41 11.63 1.69
CA SER A 229 20.31 10.37 2.43
C SER A 229 20.82 9.17 1.64
N PHE A 230 20.61 9.14 0.32
CA PHE A 230 21.14 8.06 -0.53
C PHE A 230 22.65 8.21 -0.75
N LYS A 231 23.14 9.43 -0.99
CA LYS A 231 24.59 9.69 -1.07
C LYS A 231 25.33 9.22 0.18
N ALA A 232 24.78 9.49 1.36
CA ALA A 232 25.36 9.03 2.63
C ALA A 232 25.38 7.49 2.77
N ARG A 233 24.48 6.75 2.11
CA ARG A 233 24.53 5.28 2.06
C ARG A 233 25.67 4.80 1.18
N ILE A 234 25.79 5.38 -0.01
CA ILE A 234 26.87 5.04 -0.96
C ILE A 234 28.24 5.35 -0.37
N THR A 235 28.41 6.51 0.28
CA THR A 235 29.67 6.85 0.98
C THR A 235 30.01 5.83 2.06
N ARG A 236 29.05 5.44 2.92
CA ARG A 236 29.26 4.42 3.95
C ARG A 236 29.65 3.06 3.37
N LEU A 237 29.05 2.67 2.25
CA LEU A 237 29.43 1.44 1.53
C LEU A 237 30.87 1.52 1.01
N GLN A 238 31.25 2.63 0.37
CA GLN A 238 32.60 2.85 -0.15
C GLN A 238 33.67 2.85 0.94
N GLU A 239 33.40 3.49 2.08
CA GLU A 239 34.29 3.49 3.24
C GLU A 239 34.54 2.06 3.75
N LYS A 240 33.47 1.26 3.91
CA LYS A 240 33.61 -0.13 4.36
C LYS A 240 34.36 -1.01 3.35
N LEU A 241 34.11 -0.85 2.06
CA LEU A 241 34.84 -1.56 1.00
C LEU A 241 36.33 -1.20 1.00
N ALA A 242 36.67 0.07 1.21
CA ALA A 242 38.05 0.53 1.30
C ALA A 242 38.78 -0.12 2.50
N CYS A 243 38.14 -0.19 3.67
CA CYS A 243 38.72 -0.85 4.85
C CYS A 243 39.02 -2.33 4.61
N VAL A 244 38.13 -3.05 3.93
CA VAL A 244 38.28 -4.48 3.61
C VAL A 244 39.45 -4.71 2.66
N ASN A 245 39.60 -3.87 1.63
CA ASN A 245 40.68 -4.01 0.65
C ASN A 245 42.06 -3.62 1.20
N THR A 246 42.11 -2.95 2.35
CA THR A 246 43.35 -2.56 3.04
C THR A 246 43.75 -3.50 4.17
N SER A 247 42.95 -4.53 4.47
CA SER A 247 43.19 -5.53 5.53
C SER A 247 43.66 -6.86 4.94
#